data_AF-A0A942NN20-F1
#
_entry.id   AF-A0A942NN20-F1
#
_cell.length_a   1.000
_cell.length_b   1.000
_cell.length_c   1.000
_cell.angle_alpha   90.00
_cell.angle_beta   90.00
_cell.angle_gamma   90.00
#
_symmetry.space_group_name_H-M   'P 1'
#
loop_
_entity.id
_entity.type
_entity.pdbx_description
1 polymer ?
#
loop_
_entity_poly.entity_id
_entity_poly.type
_entity_poly.pdbx_seq_one_letter_code
_entity_poly.pdbx_strand_id
1 'polypeptide(L)'
;MKNTLEWLFVLRICLLLVANLVFGYIFNHIKKLKISKCPEAFIISLVTIPLALVLFKFLNVVELGNYKYSILIAMLIMVIVIALATNIFGDKAKKSIAYENYIPGSVSLALSLGLIAVYKFLIPDVDFLPAVITLTQGFGYLLLVSGFVKYLKV
;
A
#
# COMPACT_ATOMS: atom_id res chain seq x y z
N MET A 1 -23.28 9.66 16.53
CA MET A 1 -21.98 10.12 15.99
C MET A 1 -20.90 9.04 15.99
N LYS A 2 -20.66 8.28 17.08
CA LYS A 2 -19.63 7.22 17.14
C LYS A 2 -19.75 6.19 16.00
N ASN A 3 -20.95 5.64 15.77
CA ASN A 3 -21.18 4.66 14.69
C ASN A 3 -20.91 5.23 13.29
N THR A 4 -21.23 6.50 13.03
CA THR A 4 -21.00 7.13 11.72
C THR A 4 -19.51 7.24 11.40
N LEU A 5 -18.69 7.59 12.40
CA LEU A 5 -17.24 7.70 12.23
C LEU A 5 -16.59 6.33 11.98
N GLU A 6 -17.10 5.28 12.62
CA GLU A 6 -16.64 3.90 12.41
C GLU A 6 -16.97 3.38 11.01
N TRP A 7 -18.18 3.63 10.52
CA TRP A 7 -18.56 3.26 9.14
C TRP A 7 -17.70 3.98 8.09
N LEU A 8 -17.40 5.26 8.29
CA LEU A 8 -16.51 6.01 7.39
C LEU A 8 -15.08 5.46 7.40
N PHE A 9 -14.58 5.03 8.56
CA PHE A 9 -13.28 4.38 8.67
C PHE A 9 -13.24 3.05 7.91
N VAL A 10 -14.24 2.18 8.13
CA VAL A 10 -14.33 0.89 7.44
C VAL A 10 -14.46 1.09 5.93
N LEU A 11 -15.33 1.99 5.50
CA LEU A 11 -15.50 2.32 4.08
C LEU A 11 -14.19 2.79 3.44
N ARG A 12 -13.44 3.66 4.12
CA ARG A 12 -12.13 4.14 3.66
C ARG A 12 -11.13 2.99 3.47
N ILE A 13 -11.05 2.07 4.44
CA ILE A 13 -10.20 0.89 4.33
C ILE A 13 -10.65 0.01 3.16
N CYS A 14 -11.94 -0.28 3.04
CA CYS A 14 -12.48 -1.10 1.95
C CYS A 14 -12.17 -0.51 0.57
N LEU A 15 -12.41 0.79 0.36
CA LEU A 15 -12.11 1.47 -0.90
C LEU A 15 -10.61 1.42 -1.22
N LEU A 16 -9.76 1.59 -0.20
CA LEU A 16 -8.31 1.53 -0.38
C LEU A 16 -7.83 0.12 -0.73
N LEU A 17 -8.43 -0.93 -0.15
CA LEU A 17 -8.16 -2.32 -0.52
C LEU A 17 -8.56 -2.61 -1.96
N VAL A 18 -9.76 -2.19 -2.37
CA VAL A 18 -10.23 -2.34 -3.75
C VAL A 18 -9.28 -1.64 -4.72
N ALA A 19 -8.89 -0.39 -4.43
CA ALA A 19 -7.94 0.33 -5.27
C ALA A 19 -6.60 -0.40 -5.40
N ASN A 20 -6.05 -0.91 -4.30
CA ASN A 20 -4.79 -1.67 -4.31
C ASN A 20 -4.92 -3.00 -5.07
N LEU A 21 -6.04 -3.70 -4.98
CA LEU A 21 -6.29 -4.90 -5.78
C LEU A 21 -6.35 -4.58 -7.28
N VAL A 22 -6.99 -3.46 -7.66
CA VAL A 22 -7.01 -2.98 -9.05
C VAL A 22 -5.58 -2.66 -9.53
N PHE A 23 -4.76 -1.95 -8.73
CA PHE A 23 -3.38 -1.69 -9.09
C PHE A 23 -2.54 -2.97 -9.20
N GLY A 24 -2.71 -3.92 -8.27
CA GLY A 24 -2.06 -5.22 -8.32
C GLY A 24 -2.42 -5.98 -9.60
N TYR A 25 -3.70 -6.00 -9.97
CA TYR A 25 -4.15 -6.59 -11.23
C TYR A 25 -3.46 -5.94 -12.45
N ILE A 26 -3.46 -4.60 -12.51
CA ILE A 26 -2.83 -3.87 -13.61
C ILE A 26 -1.31 -4.13 -13.66
N PHE A 27 -0.61 -4.09 -12.53
CA PHE A 27 0.84 -4.35 -12.48
C PHE A 27 1.19 -5.76 -12.95
N ASN A 28 0.41 -6.76 -12.54
CA ASN A 28 0.58 -8.13 -13.02
C ASN A 28 0.29 -8.26 -14.52
N HIS A 29 -0.60 -7.43 -15.07
CA HIS A 29 -0.84 -7.37 -16.51
C HIS A 29 0.33 -6.70 -17.26
N ILE A 30 0.87 -5.59 -16.73
CA ILE A 30 2.05 -4.90 -17.29
C ILE A 30 3.27 -5.82 -17.34
N LYS A 31 3.47 -6.61 -16.28
CA LYS A 31 4.51 -7.63 -16.21
C LYS A 31 4.09 -8.75 -15.26
N LYS A 32 3.88 -9.95 -15.84
CA LYS A 32 3.57 -11.16 -15.05
C LYS A 32 4.69 -11.47 -14.07
N LEU A 33 4.33 -11.76 -12.83
CA LEU A 33 5.29 -12.18 -11.80
C LEU A 33 5.91 -13.53 -12.20
N LYS A 34 7.22 -13.57 -12.42
CA LYS A 34 7.99 -14.80 -12.58
C LYS A 34 9.08 -14.81 -11.54
N ILE A 35 8.86 -15.54 -10.44
CA ILE A 35 9.74 -15.55 -9.26
C ILE A 35 11.20 -15.89 -9.64
N SER A 36 11.40 -16.78 -10.62
CA SER A 36 12.73 -17.15 -11.12
C SER A 36 13.46 -16.07 -11.93
N LYS A 37 12.79 -14.98 -12.31
CA LYS A 37 13.32 -13.93 -13.21
C LYS A 37 13.26 -12.52 -12.64
N CYS A 38 12.82 -12.33 -11.39
CA CYS A 38 12.72 -11.01 -10.76
C CYS A 38 13.21 -11.06 -9.31
N PRO A 39 14.54 -11.13 -9.10
CA PRO A 39 15.13 -11.09 -7.76
C PRO A 39 14.75 -9.82 -6.99
N GLU A 40 14.46 -8.71 -7.67
CA GLU A 40 14.06 -7.45 -7.04
C GLU A 40 12.73 -7.56 -6.29
N ALA A 41 11.75 -8.26 -6.86
CA ALA A 41 10.47 -8.51 -6.20
C ALA A 41 10.63 -9.47 -5.01
N PHE A 42 11.59 -10.40 -5.06
CA PHE A 42 11.90 -11.28 -3.94
C PHE A 42 12.59 -10.52 -2.80
N ILE A 43 13.60 -9.71 -3.12
CA ILE A 43 14.33 -8.88 -2.15
C ILE A 43 13.37 -7.91 -1.46
N ILE A 44 12.50 -7.23 -2.22
CA ILE A 44 11.55 -6.28 -1.60
C ILE A 44 10.55 -7.00 -0.70
N SER A 45 10.14 -8.23 -1.04
CA SER A 45 9.27 -9.03 -0.19
C SER A 45 9.96 -9.42 1.11
N LEU A 46 11.25 -9.77 1.06
CA LEU A 46 12.06 -10.06 2.25
C LEU A 46 12.21 -8.86 3.19
N VAL A 47 12.11 -7.62 2.69
CA VAL A 47 12.17 -6.41 3.52
C VAL A 47 10.77 -5.99 4.01
N THR A 48 9.78 -6.04 3.13
CA THR A 48 8.41 -5.55 3.42
C THR A 48 7.63 -6.48 4.33
N ILE A 49 7.83 -7.80 4.26
CA ILE A 49 7.16 -8.76 5.14
C ILE A 49 7.58 -8.57 6.61
N PRO A 50 8.89 -8.54 6.98
CA PRO A 50 9.28 -8.26 8.35
C PRO A 50 8.79 -6.90 8.85
N LEU A 51 8.84 -5.86 8.02
CA LEU A 51 8.34 -4.54 8.39
C LEU A 51 6.84 -4.57 8.68
N ALA A 52 6.06 -5.28 7.87
CA ALA A 52 4.64 -5.49 8.12
C ALA A 52 4.40 -6.27 9.42
N LEU A 53 5.19 -7.31 9.70
CA LEU A 53 5.08 -8.06 10.95
C LEU A 53 5.43 -7.22 12.19
N VAL A 54 6.46 -6.36 12.10
CA VAL A 54 6.82 -5.42 13.18
C VAL A 54 5.68 -4.43 13.42
N LEU A 55 5.14 -3.83 12.36
CA LEU A 55 4.00 -2.92 12.47
C LEU A 55 2.77 -3.65 13.05
N PHE A 56 2.50 -4.88 12.64
CA PHE A 56 1.40 -5.67 13.17
C PHE A 56 1.58 -5.97 14.65
N LYS A 57 2.79 -6.39 15.07
CA LYS A 57 3.11 -6.63 16.47
C LYS A 57 2.92 -5.35 17.30
N PHE A 58 3.39 -4.21 16.78
CA PHE A 58 3.23 -2.90 17.43
C PHE A 58 1.76 -2.51 17.59
N LEU A 59 0.93 -2.69 16.56
CA LEU A 59 -0.50 -2.43 16.61
C LEU A 59 -1.25 -3.42 17.52
N ASN A 60 -0.81 -4.68 17.60
CA ASN A 60 -1.45 -5.72 18.41
C ASN A 60 -1.22 -5.54 19.93
N VAL A 61 -0.32 -4.64 20.35
CA VAL A 61 -0.14 -4.27 21.76
C VAL A 61 -1.40 -3.60 22.33
N VAL A 62 -2.23 -2.97 21.48
CA VAL A 62 -3.39 -2.16 21.90
C VAL A 62 -4.73 -2.91 21.77
N GLU A 63 -4.71 -4.24 21.65
CA GLU A 63 -5.89 -5.07 21.37
C GLU A 63 -6.66 -4.64 20.10
N LEU A 64 -6.23 -5.13 18.95
CA LEU A 64 -6.90 -4.89 17.65
C LEU A 64 -8.36 -5.38 17.59
N GLY A 65 -8.79 -6.20 18.55
CA GLY A 65 -10.13 -6.78 18.62
C GLY A 65 -10.57 -7.42 17.29
N ASN A 66 -11.76 -7.06 16.83
CA ASN A 66 -12.35 -7.57 15.58
C ASN A 66 -11.63 -7.09 14.30
N TYR A 67 -10.72 -6.11 14.38
CA TYR A 67 -10.02 -5.56 13.22
C TYR A 67 -8.72 -6.31 12.88
N LYS A 68 -8.29 -7.25 13.74
CA LYS A 68 -7.03 -7.99 13.58
C LYS A 68 -6.87 -8.63 12.20
N TYR A 69 -7.88 -9.37 11.75
CA TYR A 69 -7.85 -10.05 10.46
C TYR A 69 -7.91 -9.08 9.28
N SER A 70 -8.72 -8.03 9.38
CA SER A 70 -8.83 -7.00 8.35
C SER A 70 -7.50 -6.28 8.12
N ILE A 71 -6.75 -5.99 9.20
CA ILE A 71 -5.42 -5.37 9.12
C ILE A 71 -4.41 -6.35 8.49
N LEU A 72 -4.41 -7.63 8.89
CA LEU A 72 -3.55 -8.65 8.28
C LEU A 72 -3.78 -8.78 6.77
N ILE A 73 -5.04 -8.83 6.35
CA ILE A 73 -5.42 -8.90 4.93
C ILE A 73 -4.94 -7.65 4.20
N ALA A 74 -5.12 -6.46 4.79
CA ALA A 74 -4.66 -5.20 4.21
C ALA A 74 -3.14 -5.18 4.02
N MET A 75 -2.39 -5.60 5.03
CA MET A 75 -0.93 -5.68 4.97
C MET A 75 -0.45 -6.66 3.89
N LEU A 76 -1.08 -7.83 3.81
CA LEU A 76 -0.75 -8.83 2.78
C LEU A 76 -0.98 -8.27 1.37
N ILE A 77 -2.11 -7.61 1.14
CA ILE A 77 -2.42 -6.98 -0.15
C ILE A 77 -1.35 -5.93 -0.49
N MET A 78 -0.96 -5.09 0.47
CA MET A 78 0.08 -4.07 0.22
C MET A 78 1.43 -4.67 -0.13
N VAL A 79 1.86 -5.73 0.56
CA VAL A 79 3.10 -6.44 0.24
C VAL A 79 3.05 -6.97 -1.19
N ILE A 80 1.93 -7.59 -1.59
CA ILE A 80 1.74 -8.11 -2.95
C ILE A 80 1.81 -6.98 -3.99
N VAL A 81 1.13 -5.86 -3.74
CA VAL A 81 1.12 -4.72 -4.68
C VAL A 81 2.52 -4.10 -4.82
N ILE A 82 3.24 -3.90 -3.72
CA ILE A 82 4.62 -3.39 -3.75
C ILE A 82 5.54 -4.36 -4.49
N ALA A 83 5.41 -5.67 -4.27
CA ALA A 83 6.18 -6.69 -4.98
C ALA A 83 5.88 -6.66 -6.50
N LEU A 84 4.61 -6.51 -6.88
CA LEU A 84 4.20 -6.40 -8.29
C LEU A 84 4.69 -5.10 -8.94
N ALA A 85 4.64 -3.96 -8.24
CA ALA A 85 5.23 -2.71 -8.70
C ALA A 85 6.74 -2.86 -8.92
N THR A 86 7.42 -3.51 -7.98
CA THR A 86 8.87 -3.76 -8.04
C THR A 86 9.21 -4.77 -9.13
N ASN A 87 8.35 -5.75 -9.42
CA ASN A 87 8.54 -6.68 -10.52
C ASN A 87 8.72 -5.93 -11.85
N ILE A 88 7.94 -4.86 -12.08
CA ILE A 88 8.04 -4.03 -13.29
C ILE A 88 9.43 -3.40 -13.43
N PHE A 89 10.13 -3.09 -12.33
CA PHE A 89 11.49 -2.52 -12.38
C PHE A 89 12.50 -3.42 -13.08
N GLY A 90 12.34 -4.74 -13.02
CA GLY A 90 13.20 -5.67 -13.76
C GLY A 90 12.97 -5.67 -15.28
N ASP A 91 12.01 -4.91 -15.81
CA ASP A 91 11.80 -4.74 -17.26
C ASP A 91 12.54 -3.47 -17.72
N LYS A 92 13.56 -3.63 -18.58
CA LYS A 92 14.42 -2.53 -19.04
C LYS A 92 13.62 -1.40 -19.67
N ALA A 93 12.54 -1.68 -20.40
CA ALA A 93 11.73 -0.67 -21.07
C ALA A 93 10.86 0.13 -20.10
N LYS A 94 10.49 -0.45 -18.95
CA LYS A 94 9.55 0.14 -17.98
C LYS A 94 10.22 0.53 -16.65
N LYS A 95 11.54 0.33 -16.55
CA LYS A 95 12.33 0.51 -15.33
C LYS A 95 12.19 1.91 -14.73
N SER A 96 12.34 2.95 -15.56
CA SER A 96 12.21 4.36 -15.11
C SER A 96 10.79 4.63 -14.58
N ILE A 97 9.75 4.18 -15.29
CA ILE A 97 8.36 4.36 -14.87
C ILE A 97 8.12 3.66 -13.51
N ALA A 98 8.62 2.44 -13.34
CA ALA A 98 8.47 1.69 -12.10
C ALA A 98 9.18 2.38 -10.93
N TYR A 99 10.43 2.81 -11.13
CA TYR A 99 11.24 3.45 -10.10
C TYR A 99 10.71 4.82 -9.67
N GLU A 100 10.32 5.66 -10.63
CA GLU A 100 9.88 7.03 -10.36
C GLU A 100 8.43 7.11 -9.89
N ASN A 101 7.59 6.13 -10.22
CA ASN A 101 6.13 6.24 -10.05
C ASN A 101 5.52 5.04 -9.31
N TYR A 102 5.63 3.83 -9.85
CA TYR A 102 4.87 2.68 -9.31
C TYR A 102 5.34 2.24 -7.93
N ILE A 103 6.65 2.10 -7.73
CA ILE A 103 7.23 1.73 -6.43
C ILE A 103 6.94 2.81 -5.38
N PRO A 104 7.34 4.09 -5.56
CA PRO A 104 7.11 5.11 -4.54
C PRO A 104 5.62 5.35 -4.32
N GLY A 105 4.78 5.30 -5.36
CA GLY A 105 3.33 5.41 -5.21
C GLY A 105 2.73 4.29 -4.34
N SER A 106 3.13 3.04 -4.57
CA SER A 106 2.67 1.89 -3.78
C SER A 106 3.16 1.95 -2.33
N VAL A 107 4.40 2.40 -2.11
CA VAL A 107 4.96 2.61 -0.77
C VAL A 107 4.22 3.72 -0.03
N SER A 108 3.93 4.86 -0.68
CA SER A 108 3.14 5.94 -0.09
C SER A 108 1.73 5.48 0.31
N LEU A 109 1.06 4.68 -0.52
CA LEU A 109 -0.24 4.11 -0.15
C LEU A 109 -0.14 3.15 1.07
N ALA A 110 0.94 2.37 1.16
CA ALA A 110 1.17 1.47 2.30
C ALA A 110 1.43 2.25 3.59
N LEU A 111 2.22 3.33 3.50
CA LEU A 111 2.47 4.24 4.61
C LEU A 111 1.18 4.91 5.07
N SER A 112 0.34 5.38 4.14
CA SER A 112 -0.97 5.95 4.47
C SER A 112 -1.86 4.95 5.23
N LEU A 113 -1.91 3.68 4.82
CA LEU A 113 -2.61 2.61 5.56
C LEU A 113 -2.06 2.41 6.97
N GLY A 114 -0.73 2.38 7.10
CA GLY A 114 -0.08 2.28 8.40
C GLY A 114 -0.45 3.45 9.31
N LEU A 115 -0.42 4.68 8.78
CA LEU A 115 -0.80 5.89 9.52
C LEU A 115 -2.29 5.89 9.91
N ILE A 116 -3.18 5.36 9.06
CA ILE A 116 -4.61 5.19 9.38
C ILE A 116 -4.77 4.25 10.58
N ALA A 117 -4.05 3.12 10.59
CA ALA A 117 -4.08 2.19 11.71
C ALA A 117 -3.52 2.83 12.99
N VAL A 118 -2.39 3.53 12.90
CA VAL A 118 -1.79 4.25 14.04
C VAL A 118 -2.74 5.32 14.58
N TYR A 119 -3.36 6.12 13.72
CA TYR A 119 -4.34 7.13 14.14
C TYR A 119 -5.54 6.48 14.85
N LYS A 120 -6.08 5.37 14.33
CA LYS A 120 -7.27 4.73 14.91
C LYS A 120 -6.99 4.03 16.24
N PHE A 121 -5.84 3.37 16.38
CA PHE A 121 -5.58 2.45 17.49
C PHE A 121 -4.59 2.96 18.52
N LEU A 122 -3.73 3.93 18.19
CA LEU A 122 -2.66 4.38 19.09
C LEU A 122 -2.80 5.85 19.51
N ILE A 123 -3.04 6.74 18.55
CA ILE A 123 -3.00 8.20 18.78
C ILE A 123 -4.16 8.93 18.07
N PRO A 124 -5.42 8.66 18.48
CA PRO A 124 -6.60 9.26 17.85
C PRO A 124 -6.73 10.77 18.10
N ASP A 125 -6.05 11.29 19.13
CA ASP A 125 -6.18 12.67 19.58
C ASP A 125 -5.20 13.64 18.86
N VAL A 126 -4.45 13.16 17.86
CA VAL A 126 -3.52 13.97 17.10
C VAL A 126 -4.21 14.55 15.86
N ASP A 127 -4.70 15.78 15.97
CA ASP A 127 -5.48 16.47 14.92
C ASP A 127 -4.73 16.68 13.59
N PHE A 128 -3.39 16.72 13.62
CA PHE A 128 -2.57 16.87 12.43
C PHE A 128 -2.45 15.57 11.61
N LEU A 129 -2.61 14.41 12.24
CA LEU A 129 -2.37 13.11 11.62
C LEU A 129 -3.32 12.79 10.44
N PRO A 130 -4.63 13.13 10.49
CA PRO A 130 -5.53 13.04 9.34
C PRO A 130 -5.05 13.78 8.08
N ALA A 131 -4.42 14.95 8.24
CA ALA A 131 -3.87 15.72 7.12
C ALA A 131 -2.67 14.99 6.51
N VAL A 132 -1.74 14.50 7.34
CA VAL A 132 -0.59 13.69 6.89
C VAL A 132 -1.05 12.44 6.16
N ILE A 133 -2.06 11.73 6.68
CA ILE A 133 -2.62 10.54 6.04
C ILE A 133 -3.12 10.89 4.63
N THR A 134 -3.90 11.97 4.52
CA THR A 134 -4.55 12.39 3.27
C THR A 134 -3.53 12.85 2.24
N LEU A 135 -2.53 13.63 2.65
CA LEU A 135 -1.43 14.03 1.79
C LEU A 135 -0.63 12.83 1.29
N THR A 136 -0.22 11.94 2.20
CA THR A 136 0.51 10.71 1.85
C THR A 136 -0.27 9.86 0.86
N GLN A 137 -1.59 9.72 1.08
CA GLN A 137 -2.48 9.00 0.17
C GLN A 137 -2.58 9.67 -1.20
N GLY A 138 -2.77 11.00 -1.22
CA GLY A 138 -2.85 11.80 -2.45
C GLY A 138 -1.58 11.73 -3.28
N PHE A 139 -0.41 11.83 -2.63
CA PHE A 139 0.89 11.62 -3.28
C PHE A 139 1.01 10.22 -3.87
N GLY A 140 0.57 9.19 -3.13
CA GLY A 140 0.54 7.82 -3.63
C GLY A 140 -0.25 7.68 -4.93
N TYR A 141 -1.50 8.17 -4.95
CA TYR A 141 -2.32 8.13 -6.15
C TYR A 141 -1.75 8.97 -7.30
N LEU A 142 -1.25 10.17 -7.01
CA LEU A 142 -0.65 11.04 -8.02
C LEU A 142 0.52 10.34 -8.74
N LEU A 143 1.40 9.68 -7.99
CA LEU A 143 2.52 8.93 -8.54
C LEU A 143 2.01 7.77 -9.41
N LEU A 144 1.07 6.96 -8.90
CA LEU A 144 0.53 5.83 -9.66
C LEU A 144 -0.12 6.25 -10.97
N VAL A 145 -0.98 7.29 -10.93
CA VAL A 145 -1.63 7.85 -12.13
C VAL A 145 -0.58 8.40 -13.11
N SER A 146 0.41 9.14 -12.62
CA SER A 146 1.50 9.68 -13.46
C SER A 146 2.29 8.55 -14.14
N GLY A 147 2.52 7.44 -13.44
CA GLY A 147 3.12 6.24 -14.00
C GLY A 147 2.29 5.64 -15.14
N PHE A 148 0.97 5.52 -14.95
CA PHE A 148 0.08 5.01 -16.01
C PHE A 148 0.02 5.95 -17.22
N VAL A 149 -0.03 7.26 -17.01
CA VAL A 149 0.01 8.24 -18.10
C VAL A 149 1.31 8.13 -18.89
N LYS A 150 2.45 7.97 -18.21
CA LYS A 150 3.74 7.72 -18.88
C LYS A 150 3.72 6.40 -19.65
N TYR A 151 3.17 5.34 -19.05
CA TYR A 151 3.09 4.02 -19.68
C TYR A 151 2.24 3.99 -20.94
N LEU A 152 1.12 4.72 -20.98
CA LEU A 152 0.22 4.77 -22.15
C LEU A 152 0.75 5.64 -23.31
N LYS A 153 1.78 6.47 -23.06
CA LYS A 153 2.43 7.31 -24.08
C LYS A 153 3.62 6.63 -24.76
N VAL A 154 4.06 5.49 -24.22
CA VAL A 154 5.19 4.68 -24.72
C VAL A 154 4.64 3.55 -25.56
#